data_AF-B1Z550-F1
#
_entry.id   AF-B1Z550-F1
#
_cell.length_a   1.000
_cell.length_b   1.000
_cell.length_c   1.000
_cell.angle_alpha   90.00
_cell.angle_beta   90.00
_cell.angle_gamma   90.00
#
_symmetry.space_group_name_H-M   'P 1'
#
loop_
_entity.id
_entity.type
_entity.pdbx_description
1 polymer ?
#
loop_
_entity_poly.entity_id
_entity_poly.type
_entity_poly.pdbx_seq_one_letter_code
_entity_poly.pdbx_strand_id
1 'polypeptide(L)'
;MMANTEKSSPTRLLRGHIKNLRSTRQFQEFLFTDADRTAMGATAVVAGLAGLGGVAIGLAASADDTAEEADLLEFELDGKSIRAWVWVSVFKEGDEVEIVAEPFGQIWHAFGIRRVSDRIVALHPHCSRGRYAHYKATARWWIGLTGAFLLCFNIFAVIVLYFSDENDWLGVLNLFLGGGVIVAAITGIISVRIGRKMMKFVRLAEGIFSGFDWKNVKNIDLPAITKKSKKPEDAGALGVLYFRY
;
A
#
# COMPACT_ATOMS: atom_id res chain seq x y z
N MET A 1 28.46 -13.18 5.26
CA MET A 1 28.42 -14.20 4.18
C MET A 1 27.57 -13.66 3.05
N MET A 2 28.15 -13.64 1.85
CA MET A 2 27.71 -12.86 0.71
C MET A 2 26.53 -13.51 -0.04
N ALA A 3 25.60 -12.64 -0.44
CA ALA A 3 24.58 -12.75 -1.48
C ALA A 3 24.51 -14.07 -2.26
N ASN A 4 23.47 -14.86 -2.00
CA ASN A 4 22.99 -15.83 -2.98
C ASN A 4 22.04 -15.11 -3.93
N THR A 5 22.47 -14.96 -5.18
CA THR A 5 21.66 -14.38 -6.25
C THR A 5 20.64 -15.45 -6.64
N GLU A 6 19.48 -15.47 -6.01
CA GLU A 6 18.41 -16.38 -6.40
C GLU A 6 17.93 -16.01 -7.80
N LYS A 7 18.37 -16.83 -8.75
CA LYS A 7 17.83 -16.95 -10.10
C LYS A 7 16.31 -17.09 -9.95
N SER A 8 15.56 -16.04 -10.32
CA SER A 8 14.09 -16.05 -10.32
C SER A 8 13.62 -17.27 -11.10
N SER A 9 13.09 -18.25 -10.38
CA SER A 9 12.35 -19.35 -11.00
C SER A 9 11.11 -18.73 -11.64
N PRO A 10 10.75 -19.11 -12.88
CA PRO A 10 9.64 -18.47 -13.56
C PRO A 10 8.37 -18.67 -12.74
N THR A 11 7.73 -17.56 -12.37
CA THR A 11 6.40 -17.53 -11.77
C THR A 11 5.44 -18.37 -12.62
N ARG A 12 4.66 -19.25 -11.99
CA ARG A 12 3.74 -20.16 -12.69
C ARG A 12 2.31 -19.90 -12.27
N LEU A 13 1.41 -19.98 -13.26
CA LEU A 13 -0.02 -20.06 -13.03
C LEU A 13 -0.38 -21.51 -12.71
N LEU A 14 -0.95 -21.75 -11.54
CA LEU A 14 -1.49 -23.04 -11.13
C LEU A 14 -3.00 -22.89 -10.92
N ARG A 15 -3.77 -23.92 -11.25
CA ARG A 15 -5.22 -23.97 -11.05
C ARG A 15 -5.57 -25.25 -10.31
N GLY A 16 -6.56 -25.19 -9.43
CA GLY A 16 -7.06 -26.38 -8.73
C GLY A 16 -8.11 -26.01 -7.69
N HIS A 17 -8.43 -26.97 -6.83
CA HIS A 17 -9.32 -26.76 -5.68
C HIS A 17 -8.51 -26.69 -4.40
N ILE A 18 -8.82 -25.70 -3.56
CA ILE A 18 -8.19 -25.56 -2.24
C ILE A 18 -8.51 -26.79 -1.40
N LYS A 19 -7.45 -27.43 -0.87
CA LYS A 19 -7.54 -28.52 0.09
C LYS A 19 -6.78 -28.21 1.37
N ASN A 20 -7.24 -28.72 2.51
CA ASN A 20 -6.56 -28.59 3.81
C ASN A 20 -6.24 -27.13 4.19
N LEU A 21 -7.18 -26.20 3.94
CA LEU A 21 -6.97 -24.78 4.18
C LEU A 21 -6.78 -24.46 5.67
N ARG A 22 -5.64 -23.86 5.98
CA ARG A 22 -5.36 -23.20 7.25
C ARG A 22 -5.14 -21.71 7.01
N SER A 23 -5.86 -20.88 7.77
CA SER A 23 -5.70 -19.43 7.77
C SER A 23 -5.34 -18.98 9.18
N THR A 24 -4.18 -18.36 9.35
CA THR A 24 -3.76 -17.81 10.65
C THR A 24 -3.45 -16.34 10.52
N ARG A 25 -4.09 -15.54 11.38
CA ARG A 25 -3.83 -14.10 11.53
C ARG A 25 -2.47 -13.90 12.20
N GLN A 26 -1.57 -13.16 11.58
CA GLN A 26 -0.23 -12.91 12.09
C GLN A 26 0.21 -11.47 11.82
N PHE A 27 1.06 -10.95 12.70
CA PHE A 27 1.75 -9.68 12.52
C PHE A 27 3.06 -9.93 11.78
N GLN A 28 3.26 -9.23 10.67
CA GLN A 28 4.43 -9.39 9.83
C GLN A 28 4.87 -8.07 9.21
N GLU A 29 6.17 -7.84 9.22
CA GLU A 29 6.80 -6.70 8.56
C GLU A 29 6.91 -6.97 7.08
N PHE A 30 6.14 -6.22 6.26
CA PHE A 30 6.26 -6.26 4.81
C PHE A 30 7.00 -5.03 4.27
N LEU A 31 6.71 -3.86 4.83
CA LEU A 31 7.13 -2.59 4.26
C LEU A 31 8.49 -2.09 4.75
N PHE A 32 8.73 -2.10 6.06
CA PHE A 32 9.90 -1.48 6.70
C PHE A 32 10.99 -2.51 7.00
N THR A 33 12.25 -2.07 6.89
CA THR A 33 13.43 -2.85 7.32
C THR A 33 13.91 -2.37 8.69
N ASP A 34 14.76 -3.17 9.35
CA ASP A 34 15.42 -2.75 10.60
C ASP A 34 16.20 -1.45 10.43
N ALA A 35 16.90 -1.31 9.29
CA ALA A 35 17.63 -0.09 8.97
C ALA A 35 16.71 1.14 8.86
N ASP A 36 15.50 0.98 8.29
CA ASP A 36 14.51 2.07 8.24
C ASP A 36 14.07 2.47 9.65
N ARG A 37 13.79 1.50 10.52
CA ARG A 37 13.38 1.75 11.91
C ARG A 37 14.47 2.44 12.72
N THR A 38 15.72 1.97 12.60
CA THR A 38 16.87 2.62 13.23
C THR A 38 17.03 4.06 12.75
N ALA A 39 16.89 4.31 11.43
CA ALA A 39 16.96 5.65 10.88
C ALA A 39 15.83 6.55 11.40
N MET A 40 14.61 6.03 11.54
CA MET A 40 13.47 6.76 12.12
C MET A 40 13.72 7.10 13.59
N GLY A 41 14.21 6.15 14.39
CA GLY A 41 14.57 6.37 15.79
C GLY A 41 15.67 7.42 15.97
N ALA A 42 16.74 7.35 15.17
CA ALA A 42 17.81 8.36 15.18
C ALA A 42 17.29 9.75 14.79
N THR A 43 16.40 9.83 13.79
CA THR A 43 15.77 11.08 13.37
C THR A 43 14.85 11.64 14.46
N ALA A 44 14.15 10.79 15.20
CA ALA A 44 13.32 11.21 16.33
C ALA A 44 14.15 11.90 17.41
N VAL A 45 15.34 11.37 17.74
CA VAL A 45 16.27 11.99 18.70
C VAL A 45 16.72 13.36 18.20
N VAL A 46 17.15 13.48 16.94
CA VAL A 46 17.56 14.76 16.35
C VAL A 46 16.41 15.76 16.35
N ALA A 47 15.21 15.34 15.99
CA ALA A 47 14.01 16.18 16.02
C ALA A 47 13.71 16.67 17.45
N GLY A 48 13.85 15.80 18.45
CA GLY A 48 13.68 16.16 19.86
C GLY A 48 14.70 17.22 20.30
N LEU A 49 15.98 17.02 19.97
CA LEU A 49 17.05 17.99 20.25
C LEU A 49 16.84 19.32 19.52
N ALA A 50 16.22 19.31 18.34
CA ALA A 50 15.87 20.49 17.56
C ALA A 50 14.57 21.18 18.04
N GLY A 51 13.95 20.72 19.12
CA GLY A 51 12.70 21.29 19.66
C GLY A 51 11.43 20.90 18.88
N LEU A 52 11.52 19.95 17.94
CA LEU A 52 10.40 19.46 17.14
C LEU A 52 9.69 18.29 17.84
N GLY A 53 9.23 18.50 19.08
CA GLY A 53 8.71 17.45 19.97
C GLY A 53 7.60 16.61 19.34
N GLY A 54 6.66 17.23 18.62
CA GLY A 54 5.59 16.50 17.92
C GLY A 54 6.12 15.57 16.82
N VAL A 55 7.14 16.01 16.06
CA VAL A 55 7.78 15.19 15.03
C VAL A 55 8.57 14.04 15.67
N ALA A 56 9.28 14.32 16.77
CA ALA A 56 10.02 13.32 17.51
C ALA A 56 9.11 12.19 18.02
N ILE A 57 7.99 12.54 18.65
CA ILE A 57 7.00 11.56 19.15
C ILE A 57 6.44 10.73 17.98
N GLY A 58 6.04 11.38 16.89
CA GLY A 58 5.48 10.67 15.74
C GLY A 58 6.47 9.69 15.10
N LEU A 59 7.74 10.09 14.95
CA LEU A 59 8.80 9.23 14.41
C LEU A 59 9.13 8.07 15.36
N ALA A 60 9.18 8.31 16.67
CA ALA A 60 9.45 7.27 17.66
C ALA A 60 8.33 6.22 17.68
N ALA A 61 7.07 6.64 17.74
CA ALA A 61 5.92 5.74 17.69
C ALA A 61 5.89 4.91 16.39
N SER A 62 6.19 5.55 15.25
CA SER A 62 6.21 4.86 13.96
C SER A 62 7.38 3.88 13.80
N ALA A 63 8.47 4.05 14.55
CA ALA A 63 9.60 3.13 14.52
C ALA A 63 9.33 1.86 15.34
N ASP A 64 8.46 1.96 16.35
CA ASP A 64 8.10 0.88 17.26
C ASP A 64 6.99 -0.02 16.67
N ASP A 65 6.00 0.58 16.00
CA ASP A 65 4.82 -0.13 15.49
C ASP A 65 4.77 -0.17 13.95
N THR A 66 5.61 -1.03 13.35
CA THR A 66 5.67 -1.23 11.88
C THR A 66 5.02 -2.51 11.40
N ALA A 67 4.57 -3.37 12.31
CA ALA A 67 4.09 -4.70 12.01
C ALA A 67 2.67 -4.62 11.45
N GLU A 68 2.43 -5.28 10.32
CA GLU A 68 1.14 -5.23 9.66
C GLU A 68 0.42 -6.57 9.87
N GLU A 69 -0.88 -6.49 10.17
CA GLU A 69 -1.69 -7.68 10.43
C GLU A 69 -2.23 -8.28 9.12
N ALA A 70 -1.85 -9.53 8.84
CA ALA A 70 -2.20 -10.25 7.62
C ALA A 70 -2.54 -11.71 7.90
N ASP A 71 -3.23 -12.36 6.96
CA ASP A 71 -3.54 -13.78 7.02
C ASP A 71 -2.46 -14.58 6.28
N LEU A 72 -1.82 -15.48 7.01
CA LEU A 72 -0.99 -16.54 6.43
C LEU A 72 -1.91 -17.70 6.02
N LEU A 73 -1.96 -17.95 4.72
CA LEU A 73 -2.66 -19.08 4.13
C LEU A 73 -1.70 -20.22 3.86
N GLU A 74 -2.04 -21.40 4.37
CA GLU A 74 -1.38 -22.66 4.09
C GLU A 74 -2.43 -23.64 3.59
N PHE A 75 -2.26 -24.17 2.39
CA PHE A 75 -3.21 -25.11 1.78
C PHE A 75 -2.54 -25.97 0.72
N GLU A 76 -3.26 -26.95 0.21
CA GLU A 76 -2.82 -27.80 -0.89
C GLU A 76 -3.62 -27.50 -2.16
N LEU A 77 -2.92 -27.49 -3.30
CA LEU A 77 -3.51 -27.35 -4.63
C LEU A 77 -2.93 -28.42 -5.54
N ASP A 78 -3.76 -29.37 -5.98
CA ASP A 78 -3.34 -30.51 -6.81
C ASP A 78 -2.09 -31.26 -6.27
N GLY A 79 -2.08 -31.50 -4.95
CA GLY A 79 -0.98 -32.19 -4.26
C GLY A 79 0.28 -31.34 -4.02
N LYS A 80 0.26 -30.05 -4.34
CA LYS A 80 1.34 -29.10 -4.04
C LYS A 80 1.01 -28.29 -2.80
N SER A 81 1.94 -28.23 -1.85
CA SER A 81 1.81 -27.37 -0.68
C SER A 81 2.03 -25.91 -1.07
N ILE A 82 1.05 -25.07 -0.76
CA ILE A 82 1.02 -23.64 -1.07
C ILE A 82 1.06 -22.85 0.23
N ARG A 83 1.87 -21.79 0.24
CA ARG A 83 1.89 -20.78 1.29
C ARG A 83 1.73 -19.38 0.69
N ALA A 84 0.83 -18.57 1.24
CA ALA A 84 0.56 -17.23 0.74
C ALA A 84 0.30 -16.25 1.89
N TRP A 85 0.78 -15.02 1.74
CA TRP A 85 0.38 -13.91 2.60
C TRP A 85 -0.68 -13.09 1.88
N VAL A 86 -1.80 -12.82 2.54
CA VAL A 86 -2.86 -11.94 2.04
C VAL A 86 -3.34 -11.05 3.18
N TRP A 87 -3.93 -9.89 2.88
CA TRP A 87 -4.45 -9.02 3.94
C TRP A 87 -5.55 -9.68 4.77
N VAL A 88 -6.53 -10.29 4.11
CA VAL A 88 -7.61 -11.07 4.73
C VAL A 88 -7.98 -12.21 3.79
N SER A 89 -8.15 -13.41 4.34
CA SER A 89 -8.65 -14.57 3.62
C SER A 89 -10.16 -14.51 3.46
N VAL A 90 -10.61 -14.74 2.23
CA VAL A 90 -12.03 -14.89 1.86
C VAL A 90 -12.29 -16.20 1.13
N PHE A 91 -11.28 -17.07 1.07
CA PHE A 91 -11.33 -18.37 0.44
C PHE A 91 -11.74 -19.45 1.43
N LYS A 92 -12.36 -20.49 0.92
CA LYS A 92 -12.85 -21.62 1.70
C LYS A 92 -12.32 -22.93 1.12
N GLU A 93 -12.38 -23.96 1.95
CA GLU A 93 -12.11 -25.34 1.52
C GLU A 93 -12.99 -25.69 0.31
N GLY A 94 -12.38 -26.29 -0.71
CA GLY A 94 -13.05 -26.67 -1.95
C GLY A 94 -13.27 -25.54 -2.96
N ASP A 95 -12.86 -24.29 -2.67
CA ASP A 95 -12.92 -23.22 -3.68
C ASP A 95 -12.01 -23.55 -4.87
N GLU A 96 -12.53 -23.40 -6.08
CA GLU A 96 -11.73 -23.44 -7.30
C GLU A 96 -11.00 -22.11 -7.50
N VAL A 97 -9.67 -22.19 -7.49
CA VAL A 97 -8.81 -21.00 -7.57
C VAL A 97 -7.71 -21.16 -8.60
N GLU A 98 -7.25 -20.02 -9.10
CA GLU A 98 -6.02 -19.89 -9.85
C GLU A 98 -5.04 -19.07 -9.03
N ILE A 99 -3.80 -19.54 -8.94
CA ILE A 99 -2.75 -18.92 -8.15
C ILE A 99 -1.54 -18.61 -9.03
N VAL A 100 -0.91 -17.48 -8.75
CA VAL A 100 0.38 -17.11 -9.33
C VAL A 100 1.44 -17.34 -8.26
N ALA A 101 2.29 -18.34 -8.48
CA ALA A 101 3.20 -18.85 -7.47
C ALA A 101 4.59 -19.18 -8.00
N GLU A 102 5.58 -19.13 -7.11
CA GLU A 102 6.96 -19.54 -7.37
C GLU A 102 7.35 -20.72 -6.47
N PRO A 103 8.08 -21.71 -7.00
CA PRO A 103 8.58 -22.82 -6.20
C PRO A 103 9.69 -22.34 -5.25
N PHE A 104 9.59 -22.71 -3.98
CA PHE A 104 10.58 -22.44 -2.93
C PHE A 104 10.87 -23.73 -2.15
N GLY A 105 11.84 -24.51 -2.64
CA GLY A 105 12.11 -25.84 -2.11
C GLY A 105 10.94 -26.79 -2.34
N GLN A 106 10.33 -27.28 -1.27
CA GLN A 106 9.18 -28.20 -1.30
C GLN A 106 7.82 -27.47 -1.25
N ILE A 107 7.81 -26.16 -0.99
CA ILE A 107 6.60 -25.35 -0.85
C ILE A 107 6.52 -24.38 -2.03
N TRP A 108 5.31 -24.03 -2.43
CA TRP A 108 5.07 -22.97 -3.41
C TRP A 108 4.63 -21.70 -2.70
N HIS A 109 5.35 -20.61 -2.93
CA HIS A 109 4.94 -19.29 -2.46
C HIS A 109 4.00 -18.66 -3.48
N ALA A 110 2.73 -18.50 -3.10
CA ALA A 110 1.76 -17.80 -3.92
C ALA A 110 1.71 -16.30 -3.57
N PHE A 111 1.73 -15.48 -4.61
CA PHE A 111 1.69 -14.02 -4.50
C PHE A 111 0.33 -13.44 -4.87
N GLY A 112 -0.49 -14.21 -5.60
CA GLY A 112 -1.87 -13.87 -5.88
C GLY A 112 -2.72 -15.12 -5.99
N ILE A 113 -3.93 -15.05 -5.44
CA ILE A 113 -4.95 -16.10 -5.47
C ILE A 113 -6.23 -15.46 -6.00
N ARG A 114 -6.77 -16.00 -7.09
CA ARG A 114 -8.06 -15.55 -7.64
C ARG A 114 -9.07 -16.70 -7.67
N ARG A 115 -10.29 -16.41 -7.24
CA ARG A 115 -11.45 -17.28 -7.40
C ARG A 115 -12.20 -16.86 -8.65
N VAL A 116 -12.39 -17.80 -9.57
CA VAL A 116 -12.93 -17.50 -10.91
C VAL A 116 -14.44 -17.28 -10.87
N SER A 117 -15.14 -17.97 -9.97
CA SER A 117 -16.61 -17.95 -9.87
C SER A 117 -17.21 -16.57 -9.58
N ASP A 118 -16.56 -15.76 -8.74
CA ASP A 118 -17.03 -14.43 -8.32
C ASP A 118 -16.04 -13.30 -8.63
N ARG A 119 -14.97 -13.61 -9.37
CA ARG A 119 -13.92 -12.68 -9.77
C ARG A 119 -13.29 -11.95 -8.58
N ILE A 120 -13.12 -12.66 -7.46
CA ILE A 120 -12.40 -12.15 -6.30
C ILE A 120 -10.92 -12.54 -6.42
N VAL A 121 -10.04 -11.60 -6.08
CA VAL A 121 -8.60 -11.81 -6.01
C VAL A 121 -8.06 -11.27 -4.68
N ALA A 122 -7.24 -12.07 -4.01
CA ALA A 122 -6.41 -11.64 -2.91
C ALA A 122 -4.95 -11.69 -3.35
N LEU A 123 -4.19 -10.69 -2.94
CA LEU A 123 -2.81 -10.51 -3.37
C LEU A 123 -1.94 -10.36 -2.14
N HIS A 124 -0.64 -10.60 -2.33
CA HIS A 124 0.37 -10.23 -1.36
C HIS A 124 0.15 -8.77 -0.91
N PRO A 125 0.32 -8.45 0.39
CA PRO A 125 0.18 -7.10 0.90
C PRO A 125 0.88 -6.06 0.02
N HIS A 126 0.22 -4.91 -0.13
CA HIS A 126 0.61 -3.76 -0.97
C HIS A 126 0.62 -3.98 -2.49
N CYS A 127 0.35 -5.19 -3.01
CA CYS A 127 0.42 -5.50 -4.45
C CYS A 127 -0.87 -5.19 -5.24
N SER A 128 -1.55 -4.07 -4.95
CA SER A 128 -2.90 -3.79 -5.50
C SER A 128 -2.94 -2.98 -6.80
N ARG A 129 -1.80 -2.44 -7.26
CA ARG A 129 -1.75 -1.51 -8.41
C ARG A 129 -0.52 -1.70 -9.29
N GLY A 130 -0.70 -1.49 -10.59
CA GLY A 130 0.38 -1.30 -11.55
C GLY A 130 1.01 0.08 -11.44
N ARG A 131 2.15 0.29 -12.12
CA ARG A 131 2.99 1.49 -11.94
C ARG A 131 2.36 2.80 -12.36
N TYR A 132 1.64 2.85 -13.47
CA TYR A 132 0.97 4.07 -13.90
C TYR A 132 -0.24 4.38 -13.02
N ALA A 133 -0.98 3.35 -12.62
CA ALA A 133 -2.05 3.48 -11.63
C ALA A 133 -1.51 4.01 -10.29
N HIS A 134 -0.38 3.48 -9.82
CA HIS A 134 0.29 3.91 -8.60
C HIS A 134 0.70 5.38 -8.67
N TYR A 135 1.43 5.81 -9.70
CA TYR A 135 1.83 7.21 -9.83
C TYR A 135 0.65 8.17 -9.92
N LYS A 136 -0.40 7.81 -10.67
CA LYS A 136 -1.62 8.61 -10.75
C LYS A 136 -2.31 8.71 -9.38
N ALA A 137 -2.39 7.60 -8.65
CA ALA A 137 -2.97 7.58 -7.31
C ALA A 137 -2.14 8.42 -6.33
N THR A 138 -0.82 8.27 -6.30
CA THR A 138 0.09 9.06 -5.46
C THR A 138 -0.03 10.55 -5.74
N ALA A 139 -0.01 10.95 -7.02
CA ALA A 139 -0.15 12.35 -7.40
C ALA A 139 -1.53 12.92 -7.01
N ARG A 140 -2.61 12.16 -7.24
CA ARG A 140 -3.96 12.57 -6.86
C ARG A 140 -4.11 12.74 -5.35
N TRP A 141 -3.59 11.80 -4.55
CA TRP A 141 -3.62 11.90 -3.10
C TRP A 141 -2.77 13.06 -2.58
N TRP A 142 -1.59 13.27 -3.14
CA TRP A 142 -0.74 14.41 -2.80
C TRP A 142 -1.44 15.75 -3.07
N ILE A 143 -1.98 15.93 -4.28
CA ILE A 143 -2.70 17.16 -4.67
C ILE A 143 -3.95 17.34 -3.80
N GLY A 144 -4.73 16.28 -3.61
CA GLY A 144 -5.96 16.34 -2.83
C GLY A 144 -5.73 16.68 -1.35
N LEU A 145 -4.78 16.01 -0.70
CA LEU A 145 -4.48 16.23 0.71
C LEU A 145 -3.81 17.59 0.95
N THR A 146 -2.80 17.92 0.14
CA THR A 146 -2.11 19.22 0.23
C THR A 146 -3.09 20.35 -0.10
N GLY A 147 -3.89 20.20 -1.15
CA GLY A 147 -4.89 21.19 -1.55
C GLY A 147 -5.96 21.40 -0.48
N ALA A 148 -6.47 20.32 0.12
CA ALA A 148 -7.43 20.43 1.23
C ALA A 148 -6.82 21.10 2.46
N PHE A 149 -5.59 20.74 2.83
CA PHE A 149 -4.88 21.37 3.94
C PHE A 149 -4.68 22.87 3.71
N LEU A 150 -4.17 23.24 2.52
CA LEU A 150 -4.00 24.65 2.14
C LEU A 150 -5.34 25.39 2.12
N LEU A 151 -6.41 24.78 1.60
CA LEU A 151 -7.74 25.39 1.59
C LEU A 151 -8.25 25.66 3.01
N CYS A 152 -8.18 24.68 3.92
CA CYS A 152 -8.57 24.85 5.32
C CYS A 152 -7.75 25.94 6.01
N PHE A 153 -6.43 25.97 5.76
CA PHE A 153 -5.54 27.00 6.30
C PHE A 153 -5.90 28.40 5.79
N ASN A 154 -6.23 28.52 4.49
CA ASN A 154 -6.67 29.78 3.89
C ASN A 154 -8.00 30.27 4.50
N ILE A 155 -8.98 29.37 4.64
CA ILE A 155 -10.26 29.71 5.29
C ILE A 155 -10.03 30.18 6.72
N PHE A 156 -9.19 29.48 7.49
CA PHE A 156 -8.88 29.84 8.87
C PHE A 156 -8.24 31.23 8.96
N ALA A 157 -7.27 31.54 8.10
CA ALA A 157 -6.62 32.84 8.14
C ALA A 157 -7.54 33.98 7.65
N VAL A 158 -8.45 33.76 6.69
CA VAL A 158 -9.51 34.75 6.36
C VAL A 158 -10.40 35.03 7.56
N ILE A 159 -10.77 34.00 8.34
CA ILE A 159 -11.55 34.18 9.57
C ILE A 159 -10.76 35.02 10.59
N VAL A 160 -9.48 34.72 10.82
CA VAL A 160 -8.63 35.48 11.75
C VAL A 160 -8.52 36.95 11.33
N LEU A 161 -8.30 37.23 10.04
CA LEU A 161 -8.22 38.60 9.51
C LEU A 161 -9.54 39.33 9.55
N TYR A 162 -10.67 38.62 9.48
CA TYR A 162 -11.98 39.27 9.67
C TYR A 162 -12.17 39.78 11.11
N PHE A 163 -11.57 39.11 12.09
CA PHE A 163 -11.66 39.49 13.51
C PHE A 163 -10.49 40.36 14.00
N SER A 164 -9.42 40.44 13.24
CA SER A 164 -8.27 41.29 13.51
C SER A 164 -8.48 42.54 12.65
N ASP A 165 -8.52 43.75 13.19
CA ASP A 165 -8.67 45.01 12.40
C ASP A 165 -7.51 45.28 11.38
N GLU A 166 -6.77 44.25 10.99
CA GLU A 166 -5.68 44.25 10.02
C GLU A 166 -6.20 44.19 8.58
N ASN A 167 -5.78 45.15 7.77
CA ASN A 167 -6.13 45.24 6.34
C ASN A 167 -4.96 44.87 5.41
N ASP A 168 -3.96 44.14 5.89
CA ASP A 168 -2.81 43.71 5.07
C ASP A 168 -3.13 42.46 4.20
N TRP A 169 -4.06 42.63 3.28
CA TRP A 169 -4.48 41.58 2.34
C TRP A 169 -3.34 41.13 1.41
N LEU A 170 -2.37 42.01 1.12
CA LEU A 170 -1.23 41.69 0.25
C LEU A 170 -0.16 40.86 0.98
N GLY A 171 0.16 41.17 2.23
CA GLY A 171 1.05 40.37 3.07
C GLY A 171 0.50 38.97 3.28
N VAL A 172 -0.81 38.88 3.53
CA VAL A 172 -1.56 37.63 3.66
C VAL A 172 -1.50 36.80 2.36
N LEU A 173 -1.77 37.42 1.21
CA LEU A 173 -1.68 36.75 -0.09
C LEU A 173 -0.27 36.23 -0.37
N ASN A 174 0.77 37.03 -0.06
CA ASN A 174 2.16 36.62 -0.22
C ASN A 174 2.54 35.47 0.72
N LEU A 175 2.07 35.48 1.96
CA LEU A 175 2.26 34.38 2.91
C LEU A 175 1.62 33.09 2.40
N PHE A 176 0.42 33.18 1.81
CA PHE A 176 -0.27 32.01 1.25
C PHE A 176 0.39 31.46 0.00
N LEU A 177 0.81 32.33 -0.94
CA LEU A 177 1.49 31.89 -2.16
C LEU A 177 2.88 31.35 -1.84
N GLY A 178 3.68 32.09 -1.07
CA GLY A 178 5.05 31.69 -0.70
C GLY A 178 5.07 30.47 0.23
N GLY A 179 4.31 30.54 1.33
CA GLY A 179 4.21 29.44 2.29
C GLY A 179 3.54 28.20 1.69
N GLY A 180 2.49 28.39 0.88
CA GLY A 180 1.81 27.30 0.19
C GLY A 180 2.70 26.53 -0.78
N VAL A 181 3.57 27.23 -1.53
CA VAL A 181 4.57 26.60 -2.41
C VAL A 181 5.58 25.78 -1.61
N ILE A 182 6.07 26.30 -0.48
CA ILE A 182 7.02 25.58 0.38
C ILE A 182 6.37 24.30 0.94
N VAL A 183 5.15 24.40 1.48
CA VAL A 183 4.40 23.25 2.00
C VAL A 183 4.17 22.22 0.89
N ALA A 184 3.72 22.65 -0.29
CA ALA A 184 3.51 21.77 -1.42
C ALA A 184 4.79 21.08 -1.90
N ALA A 185 5.93 21.78 -1.89
CA ALA A 185 7.22 21.21 -2.24
C ALA A 185 7.65 20.13 -1.22
N ILE A 186 7.52 20.41 0.08
CA ILE A 186 7.87 19.46 1.15
C ILE A 186 6.98 18.21 1.05
N THR A 187 5.65 18.38 1.01
CA THR A 187 4.72 17.23 0.92
C THR A 187 4.87 16.47 -0.40
N GLY A 188 5.26 17.16 -1.47
CA GLY A 188 5.55 16.56 -2.78
C GLY A 188 6.78 15.67 -2.75
N ILE A 189 7.87 16.15 -2.15
CA ILE A 189 9.09 15.35 -1.95
C ILE A 189 8.79 14.10 -1.12
N ILE A 190 8.04 14.25 -0.02
CA ILE A 190 7.61 13.14 0.83
C ILE A 190 6.79 12.13 0.02
N SER A 191 5.79 12.61 -0.73
CA SER A 191 4.91 11.76 -1.55
C SER A 191 5.69 10.99 -2.61
N VAL A 192 6.68 11.63 -3.26
CA VAL A 192 7.56 10.97 -4.23
C VAL A 192 8.43 9.91 -3.55
N ARG A 193 8.98 10.19 -2.36
CA ARG A 193 9.81 9.21 -1.61
C ARG A 193 9.00 7.99 -1.20
N ILE A 194 7.82 8.19 -0.61
CA ILE A 194 6.91 7.10 -0.23
C ILE A 194 6.49 6.32 -1.49
N GLY A 195 6.10 7.03 -2.55
CA GLY A 195 5.73 6.42 -3.82
C GLY A 195 6.84 5.55 -4.41
N ARG A 196 8.10 5.99 -4.31
CA ARG A 196 9.27 5.19 -4.72
C ARG A 196 9.52 3.98 -3.83
N LYS A 197 9.34 4.09 -2.51
CA LYS A 197 9.50 2.95 -1.58
C LYS A 197 8.52 1.81 -1.90
N MET A 198 7.30 2.14 -2.33
CA MET A 198 6.30 1.14 -2.73
C MET A 198 6.61 0.44 -4.06
N MET A 199 7.59 0.91 -4.84
CA MET A 199 7.83 0.39 -6.20
C MET A 199 8.21 -1.09 -6.23
N LYS A 200 8.78 -1.64 -5.15
CA LYS A 200 9.03 -3.08 -5.04
C LYS A 200 7.73 -3.89 -5.14
N PHE A 201 6.69 -3.47 -4.43
CA PHE A 201 5.37 -4.11 -4.44
C PHE A 201 4.62 -3.86 -5.75
N VAL A 202 4.75 -2.66 -6.31
CA VAL A 202 4.14 -2.33 -7.61
C VAL A 202 4.70 -3.23 -8.72
N ARG A 203 6.02 -3.49 -8.72
CA ARG A 203 6.64 -4.40 -9.68
C ARG A 203 6.21 -5.85 -9.45
N LEU A 204 6.09 -6.27 -8.19
CA LEU A 204 5.55 -7.58 -7.83
C LEU A 204 4.09 -7.72 -8.31
N ALA A 205 3.24 -6.70 -8.11
CA ALA A 205 1.88 -6.65 -8.62
C ALA A 205 1.81 -6.80 -10.14
N GLU A 206 2.66 -6.08 -10.88
CA GLU A 206 2.76 -6.23 -12.35
C GLU A 206 3.15 -7.66 -12.75
N GLY A 207 4.06 -8.30 -12.00
CA GLY A 207 4.42 -9.71 -12.17
C GLY A 207 3.23 -10.65 -11.93
N ILE A 208 2.50 -10.44 -10.84
CA ILE A 208 1.29 -11.22 -10.52
C ILE A 208 0.23 -11.07 -11.60
N PHE A 209 -0.07 -9.83 -12.02
CA PHE A 209 -1.05 -9.54 -13.07
C PHE A 209 -0.65 -10.17 -14.39
N SER A 210 0.64 -10.16 -14.73
CA SER A 210 1.15 -10.83 -15.93
C SER A 210 1.05 -12.35 -15.81
N GLY A 211 1.32 -12.92 -14.63
CA GLY A 211 1.14 -14.35 -14.36
C GLY A 211 -0.32 -14.80 -14.47
N PHE A 212 -1.25 -13.91 -14.19
CA PHE A 212 -2.69 -14.08 -14.40
C PHE A 212 -3.16 -13.86 -15.85
N ASP A 213 -2.22 -13.57 -16.76
CA ASP A 213 -2.45 -13.22 -18.16
C ASP A 213 -3.35 -11.98 -18.36
N TRP A 214 -3.29 -11.02 -17.44
CA TRP A 214 -4.02 -9.76 -17.57
C TRP A 214 -3.31 -8.80 -18.51
N LYS A 215 -4.10 -8.14 -19.37
CA LYS A 215 -3.59 -7.13 -20.29
C LYS A 215 -3.39 -5.79 -19.59
N ASN A 216 -2.45 -5.00 -20.10
CA ASN A 216 -2.21 -3.63 -19.65
C ASN A 216 -1.87 -3.49 -18.14
N VAL A 217 -1.07 -4.43 -17.62
CA VAL A 217 -0.75 -4.58 -16.18
C VAL A 217 -0.32 -3.30 -15.48
N LYS A 218 0.41 -2.40 -16.17
CA LYS A 218 0.91 -1.14 -15.60
C LYS A 218 -0.21 -0.15 -15.26
N ASN A 219 -1.37 -0.27 -15.90
CA ASN A 219 -2.52 0.62 -15.71
C ASN A 219 -3.61 0.01 -14.81
N ILE A 220 -3.44 -1.23 -14.34
CA ILE A 220 -4.42 -1.89 -13.47
C ILE A 220 -4.43 -1.21 -12.11
N ASP A 221 -5.61 -0.77 -11.67
CA ASP A 221 -5.87 -0.24 -10.33
C ASP A 221 -7.02 -1.04 -9.72
N LEU A 222 -6.69 -2.12 -9.01
CA LEU A 222 -7.69 -3.02 -8.44
C LEU A 222 -8.62 -2.32 -7.45
N PRO A 223 -8.16 -1.43 -6.56
CA PRO A 223 -9.04 -0.62 -5.72
C PRO A 223 -10.03 0.22 -6.54
N ALA A 224 -9.58 0.85 -7.63
CA ALA A 224 -10.48 1.65 -8.47
C ALA A 224 -11.48 0.78 -9.26
N ILE A 225 -11.05 -0.37 -9.79
CA ILE A 225 -11.92 -1.34 -10.47
C ILE A 225 -12.97 -1.88 -9.49
N THR A 226 -12.51 -2.34 -8.33
CA THR A 226 -13.37 -2.87 -7.27
C THR A 226 -14.40 -1.83 -6.86
N LYS A 227 -13.97 -0.58 -6.57
CA LYS A 227 -14.87 0.51 -6.18
C LYS A 227 -15.99 0.78 -7.20
N LYS A 228 -15.71 0.66 -8.50
CA LYS A 228 -16.73 0.84 -9.56
C LYS A 228 -17.75 -0.31 -9.61
N SER A 229 -17.33 -1.50 -9.22
CA SER A 229 -18.15 -2.71 -9.24
C SER A 229 -18.77 -3.08 -7.89
N LYS A 230 -18.49 -2.30 -6.84
CA LYS A 230 -18.90 -2.57 -5.47
C LYS A 230 -20.38 -2.24 -5.30
N LYS A 231 -21.14 -3.19 -4.75
CA LYS A 231 -22.55 -3.05 -4.40
C LYS A 231 -22.71 -2.67 -2.92
N PRO A 232 -23.84 -2.08 -2.51
CA PRO A 232 -24.08 -1.71 -1.11
C PRO A 232 -24.00 -2.88 -0.13
N GLU A 233 -24.39 -4.08 -0.57
CA GLU A 233 -24.34 -5.32 0.22
C GLU A 233 -22.95 -5.97 0.29
N ASP A 234 -21.98 -5.52 -0.52
CA ASP A 234 -20.63 -6.07 -0.49
C ASP A 234 -19.89 -5.67 0.80
N ALA A 235 -19.09 -6.58 1.33
CA ALA A 235 -18.35 -6.36 2.58
C ALA A 235 -17.45 -5.09 2.55
N GLY A 236 -17.30 -4.45 3.70
CA GLY A 236 -16.45 -3.25 3.87
C GLY A 236 -15.01 -3.48 3.39
N ALA A 237 -14.45 -4.66 3.67
CA ALA A 237 -13.10 -5.07 3.30
C ALA A 237 -12.86 -5.19 1.78
N LEU A 238 -13.91 -5.37 0.96
CA LEU A 238 -13.78 -5.45 -0.49
C LEU A 238 -13.36 -4.10 -1.08
N GLY A 239 -12.25 -4.10 -1.83
CA GLY A 239 -11.61 -2.92 -2.41
C GLY A 239 -10.47 -2.35 -1.57
N VAL A 240 -10.20 -2.96 -0.41
CA VAL A 240 -9.13 -2.56 0.51
C VAL A 240 -8.23 -3.75 0.84
N LEU A 241 -8.78 -4.85 1.33
CA LEU A 241 -8.05 -6.03 1.80
C LEU A 241 -8.03 -7.16 0.74
N TYR A 242 -9.07 -7.24 -0.07
CA TYR A 242 -9.15 -8.08 -1.26
C TYR A 242 -9.96 -7.35 -2.34
N PHE A 243 -9.88 -7.81 -3.58
CA PHE A 243 -10.32 -7.04 -4.74
C PHE A 243 -11.23 -7.85 -5.66
N ARG A 244 -12.03 -7.13 -6.45
CA ARG A 244 -12.76 -7.67 -7.58
C ARG A 244 -12.10 -7.19 -8.88
N TYR A 245 -12.05 -8.05 -9.90
CA TYR A 245 -11.39 -7.77 -11.18
C TYR A 245 -12.29 -7.96 -12.41
#